data_AF-A0A7X6UGX7-F1
#
_entry.id   AF-A0A7X6UGX7-F1
#
_cell.length_a   1.000
_cell.length_b   1.000
_cell.length_c   1.000
_cell.angle_alpha   90.00
_cell.angle_beta   90.00
_cell.angle_gamma   90.00
#
_symmetry.space_group_name_H-M   'P 1'
#
loop_
_entity.id
_entity.type
_entity.pdbx_description
1 polymer ?
#
loop_
_entity_poly.entity_id
_entity_poly.type
_entity_poly.pdbx_seq_one_letter_code
_entity_poly.pdbx_strand_id
1 'polypeptide(L)'
;MENEELAKKSEQQEGKSVDKDCSQCLKQRCRKGKNCYPEINRGIMEKYNEPENLKMSRASAAIEARHYMQQTRLEETRLFAREMGYTRMGIAACVGLVREVQTITEYMRKEFEVYMVVCKNGGHLKNSLNYEQIKPDSDEVMCNPIGQALFLNQKKTDMNIICGLCVGLDMLFTKYSDAPVTTIIVKDRVLAHNPAAVLYSGYYRKNILEL
;
A
#
# COMPACT_ATOMS: atom_id res chain seq x y z
N MET A 1 -4.08 -41.97 -39.97
CA MET A 1 -2.73 -41.94 -39.36
C MET A 1 -2.14 -40.53 -39.27
N GLU A 2 -2.48 -39.57 -40.14
CA GLU A 2 -1.98 -38.18 -40.02
C GLU A 2 -2.73 -37.29 -39.01
N ASN A 3 -3.98 -37.65 -38.61
CA ASN A 3 -4.76 -36.86 -37.66
C ASN A 3 -4.49 -37.18 -36.17
N GLU A 4 -3.78 -38.27 -35.86
CA GLU A 4 -3.38 -38.59 -34.48
C GLU A 4 -2.03 -37.94 -34.09
N GLU A 5 -1.20 -37.57 -35.06
CA GLU A 5 0.06 -36.84 -34.81
C GLU A 5 -0.17 -35.33 -34.57
N LEU A 6 -1.25 -34.76 -35.09
CA LEU A 6 -1.63 -33.37 -34.83
C LEU A 6 -2.25 -33.19 -33.44
N ALA A 7 -2.99 -34.18 -32.94
CA ALA A 7 -3.53 -34.18 -31.57
C ALA A 7 -2.44 -34.39 -30.50
N LYS A 8 -1.39 -35.16 -30.82
CA LYS A 8 -0.26 -35.38 -29.91
C LYS A 8 0.73 -34.22 -29.81
N LYS A 9 0.68 -33.25 -30.75
CA LYS A 9 1.51 -32.03 -30.70
C LYS A 9 0.94 -30.90 -29.82
N SER A 10 -0.34 -30.96 -29.42
CA SER A 10 -0.93 -29.98 -28.50
C SER A 10 -0.82 -30.34 -27.02
N GLU A 11 -0.45 -31.57 -26.68
CA GLU A 11 -0.40 -32.06 -25.30
C GLU A 11 1.03 -32.23 -24.75
N GLN A 12 2.06 -31.90 -25.53
CA GLN A 12 3.46 -31.98 -25.11
C GLN A 12 4.13 -30.61 -24.98
N GLN A 13 3.54 -29.71 -24.18
CA GLN A 13 4.28 -28.65 -23.48
C GLN A 13 3.75 -28.46 -22.04
N GLU A 14 3.28 -29.53 -21.41
CA GLU A 14 3.10 -29.58 -19.96
C GLU A 14 4.39 -30.10 -19.32
N GLY A 15 5.38 -29.21 -19.18
CA GLY A 15 6.69 -29.59 -18.68
C GLY A 15 7.52 -28.40 -18.24
N LYS A 16 7.57 -28.21 -16.91
CA LYS A 16 8.28 -27.19 -16.11
C LYS A 16 7.56 -25.85 -16.01
N SER A 17 7.07 -25.56 -14.81
CA SER A 17 6.81 -24.18 -14.36
C SER A 17 8.13 -23.42 -14.42
N VAL A 18 8.45 -22.85 -15.58
CA VAL A 18 9.38 -21.73 -15.65
C VAL A 18 8.81 -20.68 -14.71
N ASP A 19 9.56 -20.34 -13.67
CA ASP A 19 9.21 -19.22 -12.81
C ASP A 19 9.05 -18.00 -13.72
N LYS A 20 7.79 -17.59 -13.95
CA LYS A 20 7.48 -16.60 -14.98
C LYS A 20 7.86 -15.24 -14.43
N ASP A 21 8.92 -14.65 -14.96
CA ASP A 21 9.29 -13.31 -14.54
C ASP A 21 8.34 -12.26 -15.15
N CYS A 22 7.46 -11.69 -14.31
CA CYS A 22 6.56 -10.62 -14.71
C CYS A 22 7.31 -9.36 -15.19
N SER A 23 8.53 -9.10 -14.70
CA SER A 23 9.32 -7.91 -15.07
C SER A 23 9.79 -7.92 -16.53
N GLN A 24 9.90 -9.11 -17.13
CA GLN A 24 10.32 -9.31 -18.52
C GLN A 24 9.13 -9.49 -19.50
N CYS A 25 7.89 -9.44 -19.00
CA CYS A 25 6.71 -9.74 -19.80
C CYS A 25 6.27 -8.55 -20.68
N LEU A 26 6.69 -8.54 -21.95
CA LEU A 26 6.29 -7.50 -22.92
C LEU A 26 4.84 -7.65 -23.44
N LYS A 27 4.28 -8.86 -23.42
CA LYS A 27 3.00 -9.17 -24.10
C LYS A 27 1.76 -8.94 -23.23
N GLN A 28 1.92 -8.95 -21.90
CA GLN A 28 0.85 -8.70 -20.91
C GLN A 28 -0.51 -9.36 -21.23
N ARG A 29 -0.50 -10.62 -21.72
CA ARG A 29 -1.73 -11.33 -22.14
C ARG A 29 -2.74 -11.53 -21.02
N CYS A 30 -2.34 -11.37 -19.76
CA CYS A 30 -3.24 -11.37 -18.59
C CYS A 30 -4.29 -10.26 -18.66
N ARG A 31 -3.99 -9.12 -19.32
CA ARG A 31 -4.98 -8.06 -19.59
C ARG A 31 -6.16 -8.56 -20.45
N LYS A 32 -5.96 -9.66 -21.20
CA LYS A 32 -6.99 -10.34 -22.01
C LYS A 32 -7.48 -11.65 -21.38
N GLY A 33 -7.23 -11.86 -20.07
CA GLY A 33 -7.74 -13.01 -19.33
C GLY A 33 -6.81 -14.22 -19.22
N LYS A 34 -5.56 -14.17 -19.72
CA LYS A 34 -4.61 -15.29 -19.52
C LYS A 34 -4.24 -15.42 -18.03
N ASN A 35 -4.52 -16.58 -17.42
CA ASN A 35 -4.02 -16.94 -16.10
C ASN A 35 -2.57 -17.45 -16.20
N CYS A 36 -1.60 -16.61 -15.79
CA CYS A 36 -0.18 -16.98 -15.82
C CYS A 36 0.22 -17.95 -14.70
N TYR A 37 -0.55 -18.04 -13.61
CA TYR A 37 -0.24 -18.82 -12.42
C TYR A 37 -1.46 -19.65 -11.96
N PRO A 38 -1.90 -20.63 -12.76
CA PRO A 38 -3.13 -21.38 -12.47
C PRO A 38 -3.12 -22.09 -11.12
N GLU A 39 -1.97 -22.62 -10.68
CA GLU A 39 -1.82 -23.28 -9.39
C GLU A 39 -1.99 -22.32 -8.20
N ILE A 40 -1.35 -21.15 -8.28
CA ILE A 40 -1.44 -20.11 -7.23
C ILE A 40 -2.84 -19.51 -7.19
N ASN A 41 -3.45 -19.30 -8.35
CA ASN A 41 -4.78 -18.69 -8.48
C ASN A 41 -5.92 -19.72 -8.33
N ARG A 42 -5.60 -20.99 -8.03
CA ARG A 42 -6.62 -22.00 -7.73
C ARG A 42 -7.37 -21.55 -6.47
N GLY A 43 -8.69 -21.50 -6.54
CA GLY A 43 -9.50 -21.11 -5.39
C GLY A 43 -9.55 -19.60 -5.11
N ILE A 44 -9.05 -18.76 -6.03
CA ILE A 44 -8.95 -17.31 -5.78
C ILE A 44 -10.33 -16.64 -5.65
N MET A 45 -11.34 -17.14 -6.36
CA MET A 45 -12.69 -16.58 -6.31
C MET A 45 -13.34 -16.81 -4.95
N GLU A 46 -13.05 -17.93 -4.30
CA GLU A 46 -13.48 -18.26 -2.95
C GLU A 46 -12.89 -17.26 -1.95
N LYS A 47 -11.63 -16.87 -2.11
CA LYS A 47 -11.00 -15.81 -1.31
C LYS A 47 -11.65 -14.45 -1.52
N TYR A 48 -11.96 -14.08 -2.76
CA TYR A 48 -12.70 -12.85 -3.03
C TYR A 48 -14.14 -12.89 -2.52
N ASN A 49 -14.76 -14.06 -2.42
CA ASN A 49 -16.11 -14.25 -1.89
C ASN A 49 -16.18 -14.27 -0.36
N GLU A 50 -15.04 -14.28 0.35
CA GLU A 50 -15.04 -14.02 1.80
C GLU A 50 -15.70 -12.64 2.07
N PRO A 51 -16.61 -12.51 3.05
CA PRO A 51 -17.51 -11.35 3.12
C PRO A 51 -16.81 -9.98 3.13
N GLU A 52 -15.73 -9.86 3.89
CA GLU A 52 -14.95 -8.62 3.99
C GLU A 52 -14.22 -8.29 2.69
N ASN A 53 -13.53 -9.28 2.10
CA ASN A 53 -12.84 -9.14 0.82
C ASN A 53 -13.80 -8.76 -0.31
N LEU A 54 -14.99 -9.37 -0.34
CA LEU A 54 -16.01 -9.09 -1.35
C LEU A 54 -16.53 -7.65 -1.21
N LYS A 55 -16.75 -7.20 0.04
CA LYS A 55 -17.20 -5.84 0.31
C LYS A 55 -16.15 -4.81 -0.10
N MET A 56 -14.89 -5.01 0.29
CA MET A 56 -13.77 -4.14 -0.06
C MET A 56 -13.53 -4.10 -1.57
N SER A 57 -13.51 -5.26 -2.25
CA SER A 57 -13.27 -5.32 -3.69
C SER A 57 -14.39 -4.67 -4.51
N ARG A 58 -15.66 -4.86 -4.11
CA ARG A 58 -16.80 -4.17 -4.72
C ARG A 58 -16.72 -2.67 -4.54
N ALA A 59 -16.38 -2.19 -3.34
CA ALA A 59 -16.23 -0.77 -3.08
C ALA A 59 -15.12 -0.15 -3.93
N SER A 60 -13.96 -0.81 -4.02
CA SER A 60 -12.84 -0.38 -4.86
C SER A 60 -13.24 -0.31 -6.34
N ALA A 61 -13.85 -1.37 -6.87
CA ALA A 61 -14.27 -1.42 -8.28
C ALA A 61 -15.35 -0.38 -8.60
N ALA A 62 -16.27 -0.13 -7.67
CA ALA A 62 -17.29 0.88 -7.82
C ALA A 62 -16.70 2.30 -7.89
N ILE A 63 -15.72 2.62 -7.05
CA ILE A 63 -15.07 3.93 -7.05
C ILE A 63 -14.31 4.15 -8.35
N GLU A 64 -13.51 3.17 -8.78
CA GLU A 64 -12.83 3.22 -10.07
C GLU A 64 -13.83 3.47 -11.21
N ALA A 65 -14.90 2.68 -11.29
CA ALA A 65 -15.88 2.80 -12.38
C ALA A 65 -16.66 4.13 -12.37
N ARG A 66 -17.01 4.66 -11.19
CA ARG A 66 -17.80 5.90 -11.06
C ARG A 66 -16.95 7.17 -11.15
N HIS A 67 -15.66 7.09 -10.85
CA HIS A 67 -14.78 8.25 -10.65
C HIS A 67 -13.45 8.17 -11.41
N TYR A 68 -13.37 7.31 -12.43
CA TYR A 68 -12.16 7.11 -13.23
C TYR A 68 -11.58 8.44 -13.73
N MET A 69 -10.34 8.75 -13.32
CA MET A 69 -9.64 10.00 -13.66
C MET A 69 -10.34 11.30 -13.21
N GLN A 70 -11.23 11.23 -12.23
CA GLN A 70 -12.01 12.39 -11.74
C GLN A 70 -11.74 12.73 -10.28
N GLN A 71 -11.12 11.83 -9.52
CA GLN A 71 -10.87 12.01 -8.09
C GLN A 71 -9.40 11.74 -7.79
N THR A 72 -8.86 12.51 -6.85
CA THR A 72 -7.52 12.32 -6.29
C THR A 72 -7.49 11.12 -5.34
N ARG A 73 -6.29 10.62 -5.01
CA ARG A 73 -6.14 9.53 -4.02
C ARG A 73 -6.76 9.87 -2.65
N LEU A 74 -6.71 11.13 -2.24
CA LEU A 74 -7.33 11.59 -0.99
C LEU A 74 -8.86 11.50 -1.06
N GLU A 75 -9.44 11.94 -2.18
CA GLU A 75 -10.87 11.85 -2.43
C GLU A 75 -11.33 10.40 -2.55
N GLU A 76 -10.63 9.55 -3.32
CA GLU A 76 -10.93 8.11 -3.42
C GLU A 76 -10.87 7.42 -2.06
N THR A 77 -9.91 7.78 -1.19
CA THR A 77 -9.83 7.24 0.18
C THR A 77 -11.07 7.60 0.99
N ARG A 78 -11.56 8.83 0.87
CA ARG A 78 -12.80 9.28 1.52
C ARG A 78 -14.03 8.57 0.96
N LEU A 79 -14.13 8.44 -0.37
CA LEU A 79 -15.21 7.74 -1.06
C LEU A 79 -15.23 6.25 -0.69
N PHE A 80 -14.07 5.63 -0.55
CA PHE A 80 -13.91 4.24 -0.10
C PHE A 80 -14.40 4.04 1.31
N ALA A 81 -13.98 4.87 2.25
CA ALA A 81 -14.47 4.81 3.62
C ALA A 81 -16.01 4.93 3.68
N ARG A 82 -16.60 5.81 2.86
CA ARG A 82 -18.05 5.97 2.76
C ARG A 82 -18.75 4.74 2.17
N GLU A 83 -18.25 4.20 1.05
CA GLU A 83 -18.82 3.00 0.41
C GLU A 83 -18.72 1.78 1.34
N MET A 84 -17.68 1.71 2.18
CA MET A 84 -17.52 0.68 3.19
C MET A 84 -18.43 0.88 4.42
N GLY A 85 -19.04 2.05 4.57
CA GLY A 85 -19.81 2.41 5.76
C GLY A 85 -18.94 2.58 7.01
N TYR A 86 -17.68 2.93 6.83
CA TYR A 86 -16.76 3.21 7.93
C TYR A 86 -17.11 4.54 8.61
N THR A 87 -16.84 4.59 9.91
CA THR A 87 -17.16 5.74 10.76
C THR A 87 -15.95 6.24 11.53
N ARG A 88 -15.00 5.36 11.85
CA ARG A 88 -13.78 5.67 12.61
C ARG A 88 -12.54 5.50 11.76
N MET A 89 -11.79 6.57 11.62
CA MET A 89 -10.59 6.62 10.78
C MET A 89 -9.37 6.87 11.65
N GLY A 90 -8.33 6.06 11.46
CA GLY A 90 -7.03 6.31 12.07
C GLY A 90 -6.05 6.91 11.07
N ILE A 91 -5.17 7.79 11.56
CA ILE A 91 -4.08 8.35 10.77
C ILE A 91 -2.77 8.25 11.56
N ALA A 92 -1.81 7.51 10.99
CA ALA A 92 -0.45 7.41 11.51
C ALA A 92 0.47 8.29 10.66
N ALA A 93 1.07 9.30 11.30
CA ALA A 93 1.84 10.31 10.57
C ALA A 93 3.28 10.44 11.04
N CYS A 94 4.16 10.86 10.13
CA CYS A 94 5.47 11.37 10.50
C CYS A 94 5.36 12.78 11.07
N VAL A 95 6.11 13.08 12.12
CA VAL A 95 6.19 14.44 12.70
C VAL A 95 6.67 15.49 11.69
N GLY A 96 7.43 15.07 10.67
CA GLY A 96 7.87 15.95 9.59
C GLY A 96 6.82 16.23 8.51
N LEU A 97 5.58 15.72 8.64
CA LEU A 97 4.43 16.04 7.77
C LEU A 97 3.21 16.48 8.60
N VAL A 98 3.44 17.12 9.76
CA VAL A 98 2.34 17.48 10.67
C VAL A 98 1.33 18.41 9.98
N ARG A 99 1.80 19.35 9.15
CA ARG A 99 0.92 20.30 8.45
C ARG A 99 0.03 19.59 7.42
N GLU A 100 0.62 18.71 6.62
CA GLU A 100 -0.10 17.92 5.61
C GLU A 100 -1.13 17.02 6.28
N VAL A 101 -0.77 16.33 7.37
CA VAL A 101 -1.72 15.46 8.05
C VAL A 101 -2.82 16.25 8.78
N GLN A 102 -2.55 17.45 9.27
CA GLN A 102 -3.59 18.31 9.85
C GLN A 102 -4.67 18.64 8.80
N THR A 103 -4.26 19.07 7.60
CA THR A 103 -5.19 19.32 6.50
C THR A 103 -5.99 18.07 6.11
N ILE A 104 -5.32 16.92 5.99
CA ILE A 104 -5.99 15.63 5.70
C ILE A 104 -6.99 15.28 6.81
N THR A 105 -6.60 15.47 8.08
CA THR A 105 -7.44 15.18 9.25
C THR A 105 -8.69 16.05 9.23
N GLU A 106 -8.56 17.35 8.98
CA GLU A 106 -9.69 18.29 8.87
C GLU A 106 -10.62 17.92 7.71
N TYR A 107 -10.06 17.54 6.57
CA TYR A 107 -10.83 17.07 5.43
C TYR A 107 -11.66 15.82 5.76
N MET A 108 -11.05 14.82 6.41
CA MET A 108 -11.72 13.57 6.78
C MET A 108 -12.75 13.75 7.91
N ARG A 109 -12.49 14.66 8.86
CA ARG A 109 -13.41 14.97 9.99
C ARG A 109 -14.76 15.51 9.57
N LYS A 110 -14.92 15.93 8.31
CA LYS A 110 -16.21 16.35 7.77
C LYS A 110 -17.25 15.22 7.75
N GLU A 111 -16.79 13.96 7.69
CA GLU A 111 -17.65 12.78 7.53
C GLU A 111 -17.36 11.67 8.55
N PHE A 112 -16.18 11.67 9.19
CA PHE A 112 -15.74 10.57 10.05
C PHE A 112 -15.23 11.04 11.42
N GLU A 113 -15.27 10.14 12.40
CA GLU A 113 -14.54 10.28 13.66
C GLU A 113 -13.05 9.94 13.41
N VAL A 114 -12.16 10.94 13.50
CA VAL A 114 -10.74 10.78 13.12
C VAL A 114 -9.80 10.85 14.31
N TYR A 115 -9.00 9.80 14.48
CA TYR A 115 -7.92 9.68 15.45
C TYR A 115 -6.56 9.79 14.75
N MET A 116 -5.68 10.67 15.22
CA MET A 116 -4.37 10.88 14.63
C MET A 116 -3.27 10.73 15.66
N VAL A 117 -2.18 10.06 15.28
CA VAL A 117 -1.01 9.85 16.13
C VAL A 117 0.28 10.04 15.32
N VAL A 118 1.25 10.75 15.90
CA VAL A 118 2.54 11.02 15.26
C VAL A 118 3.61 9.99 15.65
N CYS A 119 4.63 9.87 14.80
CA CYS A 119 5.65 8.84 14.92
C CYS A 119 6.51 8.92 16.18
N LYS A 120 6.54 10.05 16.91
CA LYS A 120 7.34 10.22 18.14
C LYS A 120 6.57 9.96 19.43
N ASN A 121 5.39 9.33 19.35
CA ASN A 121 4.44 9.16 20.45
C ASN A 121 5.00 8.50 21.73
N GLY A 122 6.07 7.69 21.64
CA GLY A 122 6.67 7.04 22.79
C GLY A 122 7.77 7.83 23.49
N GLY A 123 8.32 8.87 22.86
CA GLY A 123 9.43 9.66 23.44
C GLY A 123 10.73 8.90 23.68
N HIS A 124 10.86 7.65 23.22
CA HIS A 124 12.04 6.83 23.44
C HIS A 124 13.25 7.37 22.67
N LEU A 125 14.44 7.34 23.27
CA LEU A 125 15.68 7.71 22.59
C LEU A 125 16.17 6.56 21.71
N LYS A 126 16.78 6.88 20.57
CA LYS A 126 17.42 5.93 19.66
C LYS A 126 18.48 5.08 20.34
N ASN A 127 19.25 5.69 21.24
CA ASN A 127 20.30 5.01 22.00
C ASN A 127 19.77 3.84 22.85
N SER A 128 18.50 3.87 23.26
CA SER A 128 17.87 2.77 24.02
C SER A 128 17.85 1.44 23.25
N LEU A 129 17.95 1.49 21.93
CA LEU A 129 17.97 0.32 21.04
C LEU A 129 19.22 0.29 20.15
N ASN A 130 20.26 1.07 20.48
CA ASN A 130 21.48 1.19 19.69
C ASN A 130 21.24 1.59 18.23
N TYR A 131 20.27 2.48 17.97
CA TYR A 131 19.99 2.97 16.62
C TYR A 131 20.95 4.07 16.18
N GLU A 132 21.29 4.06 14.90
CA GLU A 132 22.06 5.14 14.29
C GLU A 132 21.36 6.50 14.41
N GLN A 133 22.14 7.51 14.78
CA GLN A 133 21.69 8.89 14.93
C GLN A 133 22.08 9.69 13.69
N ILE A 134 21.23 10.65 13.30
CA ILE A 134 21.58 11.59 12.22
C ILE A 134 22.69 12.53 12.72
N LYS A 135 22.60 12.94 13.99
CA LYS A 135 23.60 13.73 14.71
C LYS A 135 24.13 12.89 15.89
N PRO A 136 25.37 12.38 15.81
CA PRO A 136 25.96 11.50 16.82
C PRO A 136 25.88 12.05 18.25
N ASP A 137 26.07 13.36 18.43
CA ASP A 137 26.16 14.01 19.73
C ASP A 137 24.82 14.56 20.25
N SER A 138 23.69 14.05 19.76
CA SER A 138 22.36 14.51 20.18
C SER A 138 21.48 13.37 20.65
N ASP A 139 20.58 13.65 21.60
CA ASP A 139 19.55 12.72 22.03
C ASP A 139 18.40 12.71 21.01
N GLU A 140 18.48 11.82 20.03
CA GLU A 140 17.44 11.67 19.03
C GLU A 140 16.32 10.74 19.50
N VAL A 141 15.09 11.26 19.52
CA VAL A 141 13.91 10.43 19.77
C VAL A 141 13.67 9.50 18.58
N MET A 142 13.48 8.21 18.81
CA MET A 142 13.15 7.23 17.77
C MET A 142 11.68 7.35 17.31
N CYS A 143 11.37 6.77 16.15
CA CYS A 143 9.98 6.61 15.73
C CYS A 143 9.38 5.34 16.37
N ASN A 144 8.13 5.40 16.81
CA ASN A 144 7.39 4.29 17.40
C ASN A 144 6.13 3.95 16.57
N PRO A 145 6.29 3.31 15.39
CA PRO A 145 5.15 2.94 14.54
C PRO A 145 4.27 1.85 15.17
N ILE A 146 4.83 0.98 16.00
CA ILE A 146 4.07 -0.03 16.76
C ILE A 146 3.14 0.69 17.74
N GLY A 147 3.64 1.69 18.47
CA GLY A 147 2.80 2.53 19.33
C GLY A 147 1.72 3.29 18.57
N GLN A 148 1.98 3.70 17.31
CA GLN A 148 0.94 4.30 16.47
C GLN A 148 -0.18 3.29 16.16
N ALA A 149 0.18 2.06 15.77
CA ALA A 149 -0.80 1.02 15.48
C ALA A 149 -1.61 0.65 16.72
N LEU A 150 -0.95 0.39 17.86
CA LEU A 150 -1.62 0.05 19.11
C LEU A 150 -2.55 1.15 19.61
N PHE A 151 -2.16 2.42 19.48
CA PHE A 151 -3.03 3.55 19.78
C PHE A 151 -4.32 3.52 18.93
N LEU A 152 -4.20 3.27 17.62
CA LEU A 152 -5.36 3.24 16.72
C LEU A 152 -6.23 1.99 16.92
N ASN A 153 -5.62 0.84 17.20
CA ASN A 153 -6.35 -0.38 17.59
C ASN A 153 -7.20 -0.14 18.86
N GLN A 154 -6.65 0.56 19.86
CA GLN A 154 -7.42 0.95 21.05
C GLN A 154 -8.61 1.85 20.73
N LYS A 155 -8.53 2.65 19.67
CA LYS A 155 -9.64 3.48 19.18
C LYS A 155 -10.64 2.73 18.31
N LYS A 156 -10.35 1.46 17.97
CA LYS A 156 -11.19 0.60 17.14
C LYS A 156 -11.54 1.29 15.82
N THR A 157 -10.51 1.80 15.15
CA THR A 157 -10.63 2.40 13.82
C THR A 157 -11.05 1.35 12.80
N ASP A 158 -11.92 1.70 11.87
CA ASP A 158 -12.37 0.81 10.80
C ASP A 158 -11.34 0.70 9.67
N MET A 159 -10.51 1.74 9.48
CA MET A 159 -9.33 1.72 8.61
C MET A 159 -8.30 2.76 9.05
N ASN A 160 -7.06 2.51 8.64
CA ASN A 160 -5.92 3.35 8.97
C ASN A 160 -5.23 3.92 7.72
N ILE A 161 -4.75 5.16 7.83
CA ILE A 161 -4.06 5.89 6.77
C ILE A 161 -2.63 6.21 7.22
N ILE A 162 -1.64 5.79 6.43
CA ILE A 162 -0.24 6.18 6.60
C ILE A 162 0.01 7.51 5.89
N CYS A 163 0.54 8.49 6.63
CA CYS A 163 0.99 9.77 6.12
C CYS A 163 2.51 9.95 6.35
N GLY A 164 3.30 9.48 5.39
CA GLY A 164 4.74 9.75 5.29
C GLY A 164 5.60 9.06 6.35
N LEU A 165 5.25 7.83 6.77
CA LEU A 165 6.16 7.00 7.56
C LEU A 165 7.37 6.57 6.69
N CYS A 166 8.53 6.42 7.32
CA CYS A 166 9.73 5.95 6.61
C CYS A 166 9.59 4.47 6.24
N VAL A 167 10.32 4.04 5.21
CA VAL A 167 10.44 2.63 4.81
C VAL A 167 10.80 1.75 6.01
N GLY A 168 10.10 0.64 6.15
CA GLY A 168 10.24 -0.31 7.26
C GLY A 168 9.41 0.07 8.48
N LEU A 169 9.26 1.36 8.79
CA LEU A 169 8.34 1.83 9.84
C LEU A 169 6.89 1.78 9.38
N ASP A 170 6.64 2.06 8.10
CA ASP A 170 5.34 1.84 7.45
C ASP A 170 4.93 0.36 7.47
N MET A 171 5.85 -0.55 7.18
CA MET A 171 5.64 -2.00 7.23
C MET A 171 5.36 -2.47 8.66
N LEU A 172 6.10 -1.97 9.66
CA LEU A 172 5.82 -2.28 11.06
C LEU A 172 4.45 -1.75 11.48
N PHE A 173 4.09 -0.52 11.12
CA PHE A 173 2.74 -0.01 11.40
C PHE A 173 1.66 -0.93 10.80
N THR A 174 1.78 -1.26 9.52
CA THR A 174 0.82 -2.14 8.82
C THR A 174 0.75 -3.53 9.45
N LYS A 175 1.88 -4.11 9.85
CA LYS A 175 1.95 -5.43 10.50
C LYS A 175 1.18 -5.49 11.82
N TYR A 176 1.19 -4.40 12.60
CA TYR A 176 0.56 -4.35 13.93
C TYR A 176 -0.81 -3.67 13.94
N SER A 177 -1.29 -3.19 12.78
CA SER A 177 -2.62 -2.60 12.64
C SER A 177 -3.67 -3.70 12.57
N ASP A 178 -4.69 -3.63 13.43
CA ASP A 178 -5.83 -4.57 13.37
C ASP A 178 -6.76 -4.23 12.19
N ALA A 179 -6.82 -2.95 11.83
CA ALA A 179 -7.62 -2.44 10.72
C ALA A 179 -6.81 -2.42 9.40
N PRO A 180 -7.46 -2.51 8.23
CA PRO A 180 -6.79 -2.38 6.95
C PRO A 180 -6.09 -1.02 6.80
N VAL A 181 -4.93 -1.03 6.16
CA VAL A 181 -4.07 0.14 6.01
C VAL A 181 -3.93 0.55 4.56
N THR A 182 -4.05 1.86 4.30
CA THR A 182 -3.66 2.48 3.02
C THR A 182 -2.66 3.59 3.26
N THR A 183 -1.88 3.94 2.24
CA THR A 183 -0.91 5.04 2.31
C THR A 183 -1.38 6.19 1.43
N ILE A 184 -1.45 7.41 2.01
CA ILE A 184 -1.80 8.62 1.27
C ILE A 184 -0.54 9.38 0.81
N ILE A 185 0.52 9.36 1.63
CA ILE A 185 1.81 9.97 1.29
C ILE A 185 2.92 8.96 1.56
N VAL A 186 3.66 8.59 0.52
CA VAL A 186 4.88 7.78 0.63
C VAL A 186 6.06 8.72 0.89
N LYS A 187 6.83 8.47 1.96
CA LYS A 187 7.88 9.41 2.39
C LYS A 187 9.05 9.40 1.42
N ASP A 188 9.16 10.46 0.63
CA ASP A 188 10.36 10.80 -0.14
C ASP A 188 10.77 12.24 0.15
N ARG A 189 11.89 12.47 0.86
CA ARG A 189 12.33 13.83 1.21
C ARG A 189 12.94 14.59 0.04
N VAL A 190 13.45 13.87 -0.97
CA VAL A 190 14.17 14.45 -2.10
C VAL A 190 13.17 14.89 -3.18
N LEU A 191 12.18 14.05 -3.45
CA LEU A 191 11.22 14.26 -4.54
C LEU A 191 9.85 14.77 -4.06
N ALA A 192 9.83 15.53 -2.96
CA ALA A 192 8.61 16.11 -2.39
C ALA A 192 7.48 15.08 -2.23
N HIS A 193 7.83 13.89 -1.74
CA HIS A 193 6.91 12.76 -1.52
C HIS A 193 6.28 12.17 -2.79
N ASN A 194 6.91 12.37 -3.96
CA ASN A 194 6.58 11.73 -5.22
C ASN A 194 7.71 10.76 -5.67
N PRO A 195 7.80 9.56 -5.06
CA PRO A 195 8.86 8.61 -5.40
C PRO A 195 8.78 8.08 -6.84
N ALA A 196 7.62 8.18 -7.51
CA ALA A 196 7.50 7.76 -8.90
C ALA A 196 8.33 8.63 -9.86
N ALA A 197 8.62 9.89 -9.48
CA ALA A 197 9.36 10.83 -10.32
C ALA A 197 10.77 10.33 -10.71
N VAL A 198 11.40 9.50 -9.87
CA VAL A 198 12.71 8.90 -10.16
C VAL A 198 12.68 7.99 -11.40
N LEU A 199 11.54 7.33 -11.65
CA LEU A 199 11.36 6.37 -12.75
C LEU A 199 11.19 7.08 -14.10
N TYR A 200 10.71 8.32 -14.08
CA TYR A 200 10.43 9.13 -15.27
C TYR A 200 11.61 10.03 -15.66
N SER A 201 12.53 10.31 -14.73
CA SER A 201 13.68 11.18 -15.00
C SER A 201 14.78 10.45 -15.78
N GLY A 202 15.03 10.87 -17.03
CA GLY A 202 16.10 10.31 -17.86
C GLY A 202 17.49 10.44 -17.22
N TYR A 203 17.73 11.51 -16.45
CA TYR A 203 18.97 11.67 -15.69
C TYR A 203 19.11 10.59 -14.61
N TYR A 204 18.08 10.38 -13.78
CA TYR A 204 18.13 9.36 -12.74
C TYR A 204 18.23 7.96 -13.33
N ARG A 205 17.46 7.66 -14.38
CA ARG A 205 17.53 6.38 -15.09
C ARG A 205 18.95 6.07 -15.55
N LYS A 206 19.58 7.01 -16.27
CA LYS A 206 20.91 6.81 -16.84
C LYS A 206 22.04 6.82 -15.79
N ASN A 207 21.99 7.77 -14.85
CA ASN A 207 23.17 8.09 -14.02
C ASN A 207 23.08 7.57 -12.58
N ILE A 208 21.89 7.17 -12.10
CA ILE A 208 21.68 6.74 -10.71
C ILE A 208 21.13 5.31 -10.66
N LEU A 209 20.14 4.98 -11.49
CA LEU A 209 19.51 3.66 -11.53
C LEU A 209 20.21 2.69 -12.49
N GLU A 210 21.04 3.19 -13.40
CA GLU A 210 21.76 2.41 -14.42
C GLU A 210 20.81 1.60 -15.33
N LEU A 211 19.67 2.22 -15.72
CA LEU A 211 18.60 1.65 -16.55
C LEU A 211 18.46 2.30 -17.94
#